data_AF-A0A5D6UTJ7-F1
#
_entry.id   AF-A0A5D6UTJ7-F1
#
_cell.length_a   1.000
_cell.length_b   1.000
_cell.length_c   1.000
_cell.angle_alpha   90.00
_cell.angle_beta   90.00
_cell.angle_gamma   90.00
#
_symmetry.space_group_name_H-M   'P 1'
#
loop_
_entity.id
_entity.type
_entity.pdbx_description
1 polymer ?
#
loop_
_entity_poly.entity_id
_entity_poly.type
_entity_poly.pdbx_seq_one_letter_code
_entity_poly.pdbx_strand_id
1 'polypeptide(L)'
;MLRLFLFLFFLTSAVTPVWAQTPAASTAKQPVKTALKDGAFRRKGTMMRIQGGKVTPLTAPLKLANGTTVYTDGRIVSKNGTQRLTNGRAINMQGDVVGFNDDMLSAATIQQLDEQVTGYKGTTVVMPNALSAETLKALARVERKATLVQQLTEKLAERAAQAVPVSEEATRINAELNTLDKQLQ
;
A
#
# COMPACT_ATOMS: atom_id res chain seq x y z
N MET A 1 37.64 85.50 -23.66
CA MET A 1 39.06 85.09 -23.75
C MET A 1 39.20 83.79 -22.96
N LEU A 2 39.16 82.62 -23.60
CA LEU A 2 40.23 81.91 -24.33
C LEU A 2 41.30 81.28 -23.40
N ARG A 3 41.51 79.96 -23.62
CA ARG A 3 42.64 79.04 -23.28
C ARG A 3 42.37 78.09 -22.09
N LEU A 4 42.21 76.77 -22.25
CA LEU A 4 42.95 75.69 -22.96
C LEU A 4 44.14 75.12 -22.13
N PHE A 5 44.24 73.78 -22.15
CA PHE A 5 45.26 72.84 -21.60
C PHE A 5 44.99 72.32 -20.17
N LEU A 6 45.23 71.06 -19.77
CA LEU A 6 45.59 69.77 -20.38
C LEU A 6 45.84 68.80 -19.19
N PHE A 7 45.42 67.53 -19.31
CA PHE A 7 45.91 66.32 -18.60
C PHE A 7 46.52 66.43 -17.19
N LEU A 8 45.95 65.71 -16.22
CA LEU A 8 46.66 64.53 -15.69
C LEU A 8 45.71 63.53 -15.02
N PHE A 9 45.87 62.29 -15.47
CA PHE A 9 45.20 61.07 -15.10
C PHE A 9 45.75 60.58 -13.75
N PHE A 10 44.93 60.44 -12.71
CA PHE A 10 45.29 59.63 -11.53
C PHE A 10 44.12 58.73 -11.15
N LEU A 11 44.19 57.52 -11.70
CA LEU A 11 43.31 56.39 -11.47
C LEU A 11 43.76 55.70 -10.17
N THR A 12 43.12 56.01 -9.04
CA THR A 12 43.35 55.31 -7.76
C THR A 12 42.28 54.25 -7.55
N SER A 13 42.63 53.00 -7.86
CA SER A 13 41.85 51.80 -7.53
C SER A 13 42.06 51.41 -6.07
N ALA A 14 41.02 51.52 -5.26
CA ALA A 14 40.99 50.94 -3.91
C ALA A 14 40.64 49.45 -4.00
N VAL A 15 41.55 48.59 -3.55
CA VAL A 15 41.34 47.14 -3.42
C VAL A 15 40.71 46.87 -2.06
N THR A 16 39.48 46.35 -2.03
CA THR A 16 38.83 45.86 -0.81
C THR A 16 39.07 44.36 -0.63
N PRO A 17 39.35 43.88 0.61
CA PRO A 17 39.52 42.46 0.87
C PRO A 17 38.16 41.76 0.88
N VAL A 18 38.01 40.77 0.00
CA VAL A 18 36.87 39.84 -0.02
C VAL A 18 37.04 38.84 1.12
N TRP A 19 36.12 38.85 2.07
CA TRP A 19 36.02 37.83 3.11
C TRP A 19 35.38 36.59 2.48
N ALA A 20 36.13 35.49 2.44
CA ALA A 20 35.63 34.19 2.05
C ALA A 20 34.61 33.71 3.10
N GLN A 21 33.32 33.94 2.84
CA GLN A 21 32.25 33.32 3.61
C GLN A 21 32.22 31.84 3.27
N THR A 22 32.65 31.00 4.21
CA THR A 22 32.35 29.57 4.20
C THR A 22 30.83 29.44 4.16
N PRO A 23 30.24 28.84 3.11
CA PRO A 23 28.81 28.60 3.11
C PRO A 23 28.51 27.61 4.24
N ALA A 24 27.87 28.10 5.29
CA ALA A 24 27.21 27.24 6.26
C ALA A 24 26.32 26.30 5.45
N ALA A 25 26.59 25.01 5.53
CA ALA A 25 25.76 23.97 4.95
C ALA A 25 24.37 24.11 5.57
N SER A 26 23.51 24.87 4.88
CA SER A 26 22.07 24.88 5.09
C SER A 26 21.65 23.43 4.94
N THR A 27 21.43 22.77 6.08
CA THR A 27 20.71 21.52 6.12
C THR A 27 19.28 21.89 5.76
N ALA A 28 19.03 22.05 4.45
CA ALA A 28 17.69 22.17 3.92
C ALA A 28 16.96 20.92 4.38
N LYS A 29 16.11 21.07 5.40
CA LYS A 29 15.11 20.09 5.81
C LYS A 29 14.45 19.62 4.52
N GLN A 30 14.76 18.41 4.09
CA GLN A 30 14.13 17.86 2.91
C GLN A 30 12.62 17.91 3.15
N PRO A 31 11.83 18.42 2.19
CA PRO A 31 10.39 18.45 2.34
C PRO A 31 9.93 17.00 2.51
N VAL A 32 9.45 16.68 3.71
CA VAL A 32 8.75 15.43 3.96
C VAL A 32 7.70 15.30 2.87
N LYS A 33 7.79 14.25 2.05
CA LYS A 33 6.72 13.93 1.09
C LYS A 33 5.52 13.52 1.92
N THR A 34 4.72 14.50 2.35
CA THR A 34 3.45 14.30 3.01
C THR A 34 2.57 13.52 2.03
N ALA A 35 2.47 12.21 2.25
CA ALA A 35 1.53 11.39 1.51
C ALA A 35 0.15 11.72 2.06
N LEU A 36 -0.60 12.49 1.28
CA LEU A 36 -1.97 12.90 1.60
C LEU A 36 -2.95 11.88 1.01
N LYS A 37 -4.08 11.68 1.70
CA LYS A 37 -5.22 10.90 1.18
C LYS A 37 -5.80 11.60 -0.05
N ASP A 38 -6.38 10.81 -0.94
CA ASP A 38 -7.04 11.34 -2.13
C ASP A 38 -8.30 12.13 -1.75
N GLY A 39 -8.58 13.18 -2.54
CA GLY A 39 -9.71 14.07 -2.29
C GLY A 39 -9.51 15.45 -2.90
N ALA A 40 -10.15 16.45 -2.30
CA ALA A 40 -9.96 17.85 -2.66
C ALA A 40 -9.89 18.72 -1.41
N PHE A 41 -9.18 19.84 -1.47
CA PHE A 41 -9.09 20.79 -0.37
C PHE A 41 -9.06 22.23 -0.88
N ARG A 42 -9.41 23.17 0.00
CA ARG A 42 -9.34 24.60 -0.31
C ARG A 42 -8.18 25.24 0.43
N ARG A 43 -7.30 25.93 -0.30
CA ARG A 43 -6.18 26.68 0.28
C ARG A 43 -6.03 28.02 -0.41
N LYS A 44 -5.97 29.10 0.38
CA LYS A 44 -5.84 30.48 -0.10
C LYS A 44 -6.90 30.85 -1.17
N GLY A 45 -8.12 30.33 -1.01
CA GLY A 45 -9.22 30.58 -1.96
C GLY A 45 -9.23 29.71 -3.21
N THR A 46 -8.18 28.92 -3.47
CA THR A 46 -8.09 28.02 -4.62
C THR A 46 -8.44 26.60 -4.21
N MET A 47 -9.22 25.92 -5.04
CA MET A 47 -9.50 24.49 -4.89
C MET A 47 -8.37 23.67 -5.49
N MET A 48 -7.89 22.69 -4.73
CA MET A 48 -6.84 21.78 -5.11
C MET A 48 -7.36 20.35 -5.01
N ARG A 49 -6.96 19.49 -5.95
CA ARG A 49 -7.20 18.05 -5.94
C ARG A 49 -5.97 17.33 -5.44
N ILE A 50 -6.19 16.25 -4.70
CA ILE A 50 -5.17 15.28 -4.31
C ILE A 50 -5.52 13.96 -4.99
N GLN A 51 -4.59 13.43 -5.77
CA GLN A 51 -4.75 12.13 -6.41
C GLN A 51 -3.42 11.39 -6.45
N GLY A 52 -3.36 10.20 -5.84
CA GLY A 52 -2.12 9.43 -5.71
C GLY A 52 -1.02 10.22 -5.00
N GLY A 53 -1.40 11.03 -4.00
CA GLY A 53 -0.48 11.92 -3.28
C GLY A 53 0.03 13.13 -4.07
N LYS A 54 -0.39 13.33 -5.33
CA LYS A 54 -0.08 14.52 -6.12
C LYS A 54 -1.14 15.58 -5.90
N VAL A 55 -0.68 16.81 -5.66
CA VAL A 55 -1.53 17.98 -5.49
C VAL A 55 -1.57 18.78 -6.79
N THR A 56 -2.76 18.97 -7.36
CA THR A 56 -2.95 19.79 -8.57
C THR A 56 -4.13 20.77 -8.39
N PRO A 57 -4.14 21.93 -9.06
CA PRO A 57 -5.31 22.79 -9.06
C PRO A 57 -6.54 22.06 -9.61
N LEU A 58 -7.68 22.24 -8.97
CA LEU A 58 -8.94 21.69 -9.45
C LEU A 58 -9.48 22.57 -10.59
N THR A 59 -9.35 22.11 -11.82
CA THR A 59 -9.78 22.83 -13.03
C THR A 59 -11.17 22.44 -13.54
N ALA A 60 -11.68 21.29 -13.12
CA ALA A 60 -13.00 20.78 -13.46
C ALA A 60 -13.71 20.24 -12.20
N PRO A 61 -15.05 20.14 -12.20
CA PRO A 61 -15.76 19.52 -11.09
C PRO A 61 -15.28 18.09 -10.83
N LEU A 62 -15.04 17.78 -9.55
CA LEU A 62 -14.66 16.44 -9.10
C LEU A 62 -15.88 15.71 -8.57
N LYS A 63 -16.23 14.59 -9.20
CA LYS A 63 -17.24 13.67 -8.66
C LYS A 63 -16.57 12.66 -7.72
N LEU A 64 -17.12 12.55 -6.52
CA LEU A 64 -16.69 11.67 -5.44
C LEU A 64 -17.40 10.31 -5.52
N ALA A 65 -16.91 9.32 -4.79
CA ALA A 65 -17.46 7.96 -4.81
C ALA A 65 -18.91 7.90 -4.32
N ASN A 66 -19.28 8.75 -3.36
CA ASN A 66 -20.64 8.83 -2.82
C ASN A 66 -21.64 9.61 -3.71
N GLY A 67 -21.19 10.08 -4.88
CA GLY A 67 -21.99 10.89 -5.81
C GLY A 67 -21.95 12.40 -5.54
N THR A 68 -21.26 12.84 -4.48
CA THR A 68 -21.04 14.27 -4.20
C THR A 68 -20.16 14.89 -5.28
N THR A 69 -20.46 16.12 -5.68
CA THR A 69 -19.69 16.87 -6.68
C THR A 69 -19.05 18.10 -6.05
N VAL A 70 -17.74 18.24 -6.21
CA VAL A 70 -16.94 19.37 -5.72
C VAL A 70 -16.58 20.27 -6.89
N TYR A 71 -16.95 21.53 -6.81
CA TYR A 71 -16.71 22.52 -7.86
C TYR A 71 -15.41 23.30 -7.63
N THR A 72 -14.88 23.88 -8.70
CA THR A 72 -13.65 24.70 -8.69
C THR A 72 -13.78 25.96 -7.81
N ASP A 73 -15.00 26.47 -7.65
CA ASP A 73 -15.30 27.59 -6.78
C ASP A 73 -15.35 27.20 -5.29
N GLY A 74 -15.31 25.90 -4.96
CA GLY A 74 -15.41 25.35 -3.60
C GLY A 74 -16.82 25.01 -3.12
N ARG A 75 -17.85 25.08 -3.97
CA ARG A 75 -19.16 24.48 -3.67
C ARG A 75 -19.08 22.96 -3.70
N ILE A 76 -19.81 22.33 -2.80
CA ILE A 76 -19.95 20.87 -2.67
C ILE A 76 -21.44 20.59 -2.75
N VAL A 77 -21.85 19.84 -3.77
CA VAL A 77 -23.24 19.44 -3.99
C VAL A 77 -23.37 17.95 -3.68
N SER A 78 -24.14 17.64 -2.64
CA SER A 78 -24.40 16.28 -2.17
C SER A 78 -25.90 16.01 -2.16
N LYS A 79 -26.31 14.76 -1.88
CA LYS A 79 -27.72 14.42 -1.68
C LYS A 79 -28.38 15.20 -0.53
N ASN A 80 -27.59 15.62 0.46
CA ASN A 80 -28.08 16.33 1.65
C ASN A 80 -28.15 17.85 1.43
N GLY A 81 -27.77 18.33 0.25
CA GLY A 81 -27.78 19.76 -0.10
C GLY A 81 -26.41 20.28 -0.54
N THR A 82 -26.33 21.60 -0.63
CA THR A 82 -25.15 22.33 -1.08
C THR A 82 -24.45 23.01 0.09
N GLN A 83 -23.15 22.77 0.22
CA GLN A 83 -22.28 23.42 1.21
C GLN A 83 -21.05 24.03 0.53
N ARG A 84 -20.28 24.83 1.25
CA ARG A 84 -19.08 25.48 0.72
C ARG A 84 -17.86 25.09 1.55
N LEU A 85 -16.82 24.61 0.88
CA LEU A 85 -15.56 24.27 1.52
C LEU A 85 -14.83 25.55 1.92
N THR A 86 -14.47 25.67 3.20
CA THR A 86 -13.70 26.81 3.72
C THR A 86 -12.19 26.54 3.62
N ASN A 87 -11.38 27.59 3.72
CA ASN A 87 -9.93 27.45 3.68
C ASN A 87 -9.44 26.53 4.82
N GLY A 88 -8.52 25.61 4.52
CA GLY A 88 -7.99 24.66 5.50
C GLY A 88 -8.87 23.42 5.74
N ARG A 89 -10.04 23.35 5.10
CA ARG A 89 -10.86 22.14 5.06
C ARG A 89 -10.60 21.33 3.80
N ALA A 90 -10.78 20.03 3.92
CA ALA A 90 -10.70 19.06 2.84
C ALA A 90 -11.96 18.23 2.77
N ILE A 91 -12.17 17.56 1.64
CA ILE A 91 -13.16 16.53 1.43
C ILE A 91 -12.44 15.28 0.92
N ASN A 92 -12.62 14.16 1.63
CA ASN A 92 -12.04 12.87 1.25
C ASN A 92 -12.84 12.25 0.08
N MET A 93 -12.35 11.16 -0.51
CA MET A 93 -13.06 10.47 -1.62
C MET A 93 -14.42 9.87 -1.21
N GLN A 94 -14.66 9.65 0.09
CA GLN A 94 -15.92 9.21 0.67
C GLN A 94 -16.95 10.34 0.77
N GLY A 95 -16.51 11.59 0.62
CA GLY A 95 -17.33 12.80 0.64
C GLY A 95 -17.54 13.42 2.01
N ASP A 96 -16.74 13.04 3.02
CA ASP A 96 -16.74 13.66 4.34
C ASP A 96 -15.84 14.89 4.35
N VAL A 97 -16.32 15.96 4.97
CA VAL A 97 -15.56 17.21 5.11
C VAL A 97 -14.69 17.16 6.37
N VAL A 98 -13.40 17.03 6.18
CA VAL A 98 -12.41 16.78 7.23
C VAL A 98 -11.39 17.92 7.37
N GLY A 99 -10.55 17.87 8.40
CA GLY A 99 -9.43 18.79 8.56
C GLY A 99 -8.30 18.44 7.59
N PHE A 100 -7.78 19.42 6.83
CA PHE A 100 -6.67 19.15 5.89
C PHE A 100 -5.38 18.72 6.60
N ASN A 101 -5.07 19.31 7.76
CA ASN A 101 -3.82 19.02 8.47
C ASN A 101 -3.89 17.75 9.33
N ASP A 102 -5.09 17.36 9.79
CA ASP A 102 -5.24 16.28 10.76
C ASP A 102 -5.67 14.98 10.06
N ASP A 103 -6.77 15.02 9.30
CA ASP A 103 -7.43 13.81 8.81
C ASP A 103 -6.97 13.37 7.42
N MET A 104 -6.34 14.27 6.64
CA MET A 104 -5.85 13.97 5.29
C MET A 104 -4.44 13.38 5.27
N LEU A 105 -3.74 13.34 6.41
CA LEU A 105 -2.44 12.68 6.50
C LEU A 105 -2.59 11.16 6.33
N SER A 106 -1.69 10.55 5.55
CA SER A 106 -1.61 9.09 5.46
C SER A 106 -0.90 8.50 6.68
N ALA A 107 -1.16 7.22 6.94
CA ALA A 107 -0.49 6.45 7.98
C ALA A 107 1.05 6.48 7.85
N ALA A 108 1.58 6.45 6.63
CA ALA A 108 3.02 6.49 6.39
C ALA A 108 3.63 7.83 6.85
N THR A 109 2.92 8.94 6.65
CA THR A 109 3.38 10.25 7.14
C THR A 109 3.28 10.37 8.65
N ILE A 110 2.27 9.76 9.27
CA ILE A 110 2.16 9.69 10.73
C ILE A 110 3.35 8.93 11.32
N GLN A 111 3.73 7.79 10.73
CA GLN A 111 4.91 7.02 11.15
C GLN A 111 6.21 7.82 11.01
N GLN A 112 6.40 8.52 9.89
CA GLN A 112 7.58 9.37 9.70
C GLN A 112 7.63 10.54 10.70
N LEU A 113 6.49 11.14 11.02
CA LEU A 113 6.41 12.22 12.00
C LEU A 113 6.69 11.68 13.42
N ASP A 114 6.15 10.51 13.74
CA ASP A 114 6.41 9.83 15.01
C ASP A 114 7.91 9.50 15.14
N GLU A 115 8.53 8.89 14.13
CA GLU A 115 9.98 8.66 14.09
C GLU A 115 10.79 9.96 14.28
N GLN A 116 10.34 11.07 13.69
CA GLN A 116 11.03 12.36 13.79
C GLN A 116 10.90 12.99 15.18
N VAL A 117 9.74 12.87 15.82
CA VAL A 117 9.44 13.51 17.12
C VAL A 117 9.93 12.66 18.28
N THR A 118 9.74 11.34 18.22
CA THR A 118 10.05 10.41 19.31
C THR A 118 11.38 9.69 19.13
N GLY A 119 11.95 9.69 17.92
CA GLY A 119 13.14 8.90 17.59
C GLY A 119 12.90 7.39 17.56
N TYR A 120 11.65 6.95 17.73
CA TYR A 120 11.29 5.55 17.88
C TYR A 120 11.01 4.92 16.51
N LYS A 121 11.88 4.02 16.05
CA LYS A 121 11.74 3.30 14.76
C LYS A 121 10.84 2.06 14.81
N GLY A 122 9.98 1.96 15.82
CA GLY A 122 9.20 0.75 16.08
C GLY A 122 10.06 -0.40 16.60
N THR A 123 9.43 -1.35 17.28
CA THR A 123 10.07 -2.65 17.58
C THR A 123 9.81 -3.57 16.39
N THR A 124 10.83 -3.85 15.58
CA THR A 124 10.73 -4.95 14.62
C THR A 124 10.87 -6.25 15.40
N VAL A 125 9.75 -6.92 15.69
CA VAL A 125 9.79 -8.31 16.16
C VAL A 125 10.14 -9.17 14.96
N VAL A 126 11.43 -9.37 14.73
CA VAL A 126 11.93 -10.36 13.78
C VAL A 126 11.61 -11.72 14.37
N MET A 127 10.53 -12.34 13.90
CA MET A 127 10.32 -13.77 14.14
C MET A 127 11.45 -14.50 13.40
N PRO A 128 12.33 -15.24 14.09
CA PRO A 128 13.33 -16.03 13.40
C PRO A 128 12.57 -17.06 12.57
N ASN A 129 12.60 -16.90 11.25
CA ASN A 129 12.04 -17.86 10.30
C ASN A 129 12.89 -19.15 10.21
N ALA A 130 13.73 -19.40 11.22
CA ALA A 130 14.49 -20.62 11.37
C ALA A 130 13.53 -21.70 11.90
N LEU A 131 13.10 -22.59 11.01
CA LEU A 131 12.48 -23.85 11.40
C LEU A 131 13.36 -24.48 12.48
N SER A 132 12.80 -24.69 13.67
CA SER A 132 13.55 -25.31 14.77
C SER A 132 13.98 -26.72 14.36
N ALA A 133 15.10 -27.20 14.91
CA ALA A 133 15.53 -28.57 14.67
C ALA A 133 14.43 -29.61 15.04
N GLU A 134 13.52 -29.23 15.93
CA GLU A 134 12.36 -30.02 16.31
C GLU A 134 11.28 -30.06 15.22
N THR A 135 10.96 -28.95 14.55
CA THR A 135 9.99 -28.95 13.45
C THR A 135 10.51 -29.72 12.24
N LEU A 136 11.82 -29.66 11.95
CA LEU A 136 12.44 -30.49 10.92
C LEU A 136 12.36 -32.00 11.26
N LYS A 137 12.59 -32.37 12.53
CA LYS A 137 12.42 -33.75 12.99
C LYS A 137 10.95 -34.18 12.99
N ALA A 138 10.01 -33.27 13.24
CA ALA A 138 8.59 -33.55 13.14
C ALA A 138 8.18 -33.83 11.69
N LEU A 139 8.66 -33.02 10.74
CA LEU A 139 8.40 -33.23 9.31
C LEU A 139 8.93 -34.59 8.82
N ALA A 140 10.17 -34.93 9.16
CA ALA A 140 10.77 -36.24 8.81
C ALA A 140 10.04 -37.45 9.47
N ARG A 141 9.31 -37.24 10.57
CA ARG A 141 8.44 -38.27 11.17
C ARG A 141 7.14 -38.40 10.40
N VAL A 142 6.56 -37.30 9.94
CA VAL A 142 5.34 -37.29 9.12
C VAL A 142 5.58 -37.97 7.78
N GLU A 143 6.70 -37.67 7.11
CA GLU A 143 7.07 -38.30 5.84
C GLU A 143 7.19 -39.82 5.97
N ARG A 144 7.90 -40.32 7.00
CA ARG A 144 8.02 -41.75 7.27
C ARG A 144 6.67 -42.43 7.53
N LYS A 145 5.77 -41.76 8.25
CA LYS A 145 4.41 -42.27 8.48
C LYS A 145 3.62 -42.35 7.19
N ALA A 146 3.73 -41.34 6.31
CA ALA A 146 3.03 -41.33 5.03
C ALA A 146 3.48 -42.49 4.13
N THR A 147 4.78 -42.75 4.03
CA THR A 147 5.31 -43.90 3.26
C THR A 147 4.84 -45.23 3.84
N LEU A 148 4.79 -45.36 5.17
CA LEU A 148 4.32 -46.59 5.81
C LEU A 148 2.82 -46.83 5.53
N VAL A 149 2.00 -45.78 5.58
CA VAL A 149 0.58 -45.89 5.22
C VAL A 149 0.42 -46.33 3.77
N GLN A 150 1.21 -45.76 2.83
CA GLN A 150 1.17 -46.19 1.43
C GLN A 150 1.52 -47.67 1.26
N GLN A 151 2.57 -48.15 1.94
CA GLN A 151 2.95 -49.57 1.90
C GLN A 151 1.87 -50.49 2.48
N LEU A 152 1.20 -50.07 3.56
CA LEU A 152 0.09 -50.84 4.13
C LEU A 152 -1.10 -50.87 3.18
N THR A 153 -1.42 -49.76 2.51
CA THR A 153 -2.46 -49.71 1.50
C THR A 153 -2.16 -50.67 0.34
N GLU A 154 -0.92 -50.68 -0.16
CA GLU A 154 -0.50 -51.60 -1.23
C GLU A 154 -0.64 -53.06 -0.81
N LYS A 155 -0.18 -53.42 0.40
CA LYS A 155 -0.32 -54.78 0.94
C LYS A 155 -1.77 -55.19 1.18
N LEU A 156 -2.63 -54.24 1.55
CA LEU A 156 -4.07 -54.50 1.68
C LEU A 156 -4.72 -54.68 0.31
N ALA A 157 -4.33 -53.90 -0.70
CA ALA A 157 -4.78 -54.08 -2.07
C ALA A 157 -4.33 -55.43 -2.66
N GLU A 158 -3.07 -55.82 -2.42
CA GLU A 158 -2.54 -57.12 -2.81
C GLU A 158 -3.30 -58.27 -2.11
N ARG A 159 -3.54 -58.15 -0.80
CA ARG A 159 -4.38 -59.13 -0.08
C ARG A 159 -5.82 -59.14 -0.58
N ALA A 160 -6.42 -58.00 -0.90
CA ALA A 160 -7.76 -57.97 -1.47
C ALA A 160 -7.81 -58.65 -2.84
N ALA A 161 -6.79 -58.45 -3.68
CA ALA A 161 -6.67 -59.12 -4.97
C ALA A 161 -6.45 -60.64 -4.83
N GLN A 162 -5.74 -61.09 -3.79
CA GLN A 162 -5.52 -62.52 -3.51
C GLN A 162 -6.68 -63.20 -2.74
N ALA A 163 -7.39 -62.44 -1.90
CA ALA A 163 -8.48 -62.93 -1.04
C ALA A 163 -9.87 -62.80 -1.69
N VAL A 164 -9.95 -62.23 -2.90
CA VAL A 164 -11.07 -62.46 -3.80
C VAL A 164 -10.66 -63.59 -4.75
N PRO A 165 -10.78 -64.87 -4.39
CA PRO A 165 -11.24 -65.78 -5.41
C PRO A 165 -12.60 -65.23 -5.82
N VAL A 166 -12.74 -64.89 -7.10
CA VAL A 166 -14.05 -64.95 -7.72
C VAL A 166 -14.48 -66.40 -7.53
N SER A 167 -15.08 -66.72 -6.38
CA SER A 167 -15.62 -68.05 -6.16
C SER A 167 -16.66 -68.20 -7.26
N GLU A 168 -16.65 -69.34 -7.95
CA GLU A 168 -17.62 -69.58 -9.01
C GLU A 168 -19.06 -69.34 -8.51
N GLU A 169 -19.27 -69.57 -7.21
CA GLU A 169 -20.49 -69.29 -6.45
C GLU A 169 -20.86 -67.81 -6.46
N ALA A 170 -19.92 -66.89 -6.22
CA ALA A 170 -20.17 -65.44 -6.26
C ALA A 170 -20.54 -64.96 -7.68
N THR A 171 -19.92 -65.52 -8.72
CA THR A 171 -20.33 -65.24 -10.11
C THR A 171 -21.70 -65.83 -10.46
N ARG A 172 -22.05 -67.01 -9.95
CA ARG A 172 -23.37 -67.62 -10.15
C ARG A 172 -24.47 -66.82 -9.45
N ILE A 173 -24.25 -66.40 -8.21
CA ILE A 173 -25.19 -65.57 -7.44
C ILE A 173 -25.41 -64.21 -8.14
N ASN A 174 -24.35 -63.60 -8.68
CA ASN A 174 -24.49 -62.36 -9.47
C ASN A 174 -25.26 -62.58 -10.79
N ALA A 175 -25.08 -63.72 -11.45
CA ALA A 175 -25.84 -64.06 -12.64
C ALA A 175 -27.33 -64.29 -12.30
N GLU A 176 -27.63 -64.97 -11.20
CA GLU A 176 -29.00 -65.19 -10.71
C GLU A 176 -29.69 -63.87 -10.33
N LEU A 177 -29.00 -62.97 -9.63
CA LEU A 177 -29.54 -61.65 -9.29
C LEU A 177 -29.88 -60.82 -10.52
N ASN A 178 -29.01 -60.81 -11.54
CA ASN A 178 -29.28 -60.12 -12.80
C ASN A 178 -30.45 -60.73 -13.59
N THR A 179 -30.66 -62.04 -13.50
CA THR A 179 -31.85 -62.67 -14.09
C THR A 179 -33.12 -62.32 -13.32
N LEU A 180 -33.06 -62.24 -11.99
CA LEU A 180 -34.19 -61.85 -11.14
C LEU A 180 -34.61 -60.39 -11.40
N ASP A 181 -33.64 -59.50 -11.54
CA ASP A 181 -33.88 -58.06 -11.78
C ASP A 181 -34.54 -57.81 -13.14
N LYS A 182 -34.21 -58.63 -14.15
CA LYS A 182 -34.89 -58.61 -15.46
C LYS A 182 -36.31 -59.19 -15.46
N GLN A 183 -36.66 -60.00 -14.47
CA GLN A 183 -38.03 -60.53 -14.31
C GLN A 183 -38.94 -59.60 -13.50
N LEU A 184 -38.35 -58.64 -12.79
CA LEU A 184 -39.05 -57.64 -11.98
C LEU A 184 -39.28 -56.30 -12.71
N GLN A 185 -38.83 -56.18 -13.97
CA GLN A 185 -39.17 -55.09 -14.90
C GLN A 185 -40.19 -55.57 -15.94
#